data_AF-A0AAW7QEH3-F1
#
_entry.id   AF-A0AAW7QEH3-F1
#
_cell.length_a   1.000
_cell.length_b   1.000
_cell.length_c   1.000
_cell.angle_alpha   90.00
_cell.angle_beta   90.00
_cell.angle_gamma   90.00
#
_symmetry.space_group_name_H-M   'P 1'
#
loop_
_entity.id
_entity.type
_entity.pdbx_description
1 polymer ?
#
loop_
_entity_poly.entity_id
_entity_poly.type
_entity_poly.pdbx_seq_one_letter_code
_entity_poly.pdbx_strand_id
1 'polypeptide(L)' 'MTQKRTYEKRPNAIVLIVYANDGHIESRRTFKRLTSEEVKGLISGYEWDYKYALDHHKD' A
#
# COMPACT_ATOMS: atom_id res chain seq x y z
N MET A 1 -23.06 4.82 9.11
CA MET A 1 -22.71 3.40 9.27
C MET A 1 -21.21 3.26 9.08
N THR A 2 -20.51 2.61 10.02
CA THR A 2 -19.08 2.33 9.87
C THR A 2 -18.94 0.99 9.14
N GLN A 3 -18.33 1.01 7.96
CA GLN A 3 -18.10 -0.19 7.15
C GLN A 3 -17.22 -1.18 7.92
N LYS A 4 -17.63 -2.45 8.00
CA LYS A 4 -16.88 -3.47 8.73
C LYS A 4 -15.59 -3.81 7.98
N ARG A 5 -14.48 -3.84 8.71
CA ARG A 5 -13.14 -4.15 8.17
C ARG A 5 -12.47 -5.20 9.06
N THR A 6 -11.81 -6.17 8.44
CA THR A 6 -10.99 -7.15 9.17
C THR A 6 -9.59 -7.23 8.59
N TYR A 7 -8.63 -7.52 9.47
CA TYR A 7 -7.23 -7.70 9.11
C TYR A 7 -6.84 -9.15 9.35
N GLU A 8 -6.27 -9.79 8.34
CA GLU A 8 -5.70 -11.13 8.44
C GLU A 8 -4.17 -11.01 8.34
N LYS A 9 -3.48 -11.42 9.41
CA LYS A 9 -2.02 -11.45 9.45
C LYS A 9 -1.51 -12.72 8.77
N ARG A 10 -0.61 -12.56 7.81
CA ARG A 10 0.12 -13.64 7.14
C ARG A 10 1.64 -13.47 7.36
N PRO A 11 2.45 -14.52 7.17
CA PRO A 11 3.91 -14.43 7.40
C PRO A 11 4.58 -13.26 6.66
N ASN A 12 4.23 -13.05 5.38
CA ASN A 12 4.81 -12.01 4.52
C ASN A 12 3.76 -11.04 3.98
N ALA A 13 2.58 -10.94 4.60
CA ALA A 13 1.53 -10.06 4.13
C ALA A 13 0.51 -9.71 5.22
N ILE A 14 -0.23 -8.64 4.97
CA ILE A 14 -1.46 -8.31 5.69
C ILE A 14 -2.58 -8.27 4.66
N VAL A 15 -3.69 -8.94 4.92
CA VAL A 15 -4.88 -8.86 4.07
C VAL A 15 -5.93 -8.01 4.76
N LEU A 16 -6.38 -6.96 4.09
CA LEU A 16 -7.52 -6.15 4.49
C LEU A 16 -8.75 -6.67 3.73
N ILE A 17 -9.79 -7.03 4.48
CA ILE A 17 -11.09 -7.40 3.94
C ILE A 17 -12.08 -6.34 4.38
N VAL A 18 -12.81 -5.80 3.41
CA VAL A 18 -13.85 -4.80 3.60
C VAL A 18 -15.18 -5.46 3.26
N TYR A 19 -16.14 -5.34 4.16
CA TYR A 19 -17.47 -5.93 4.01
C TYR A 19 -18.49 -4.84 3.69
N ALA A 20 -19.39 -5.15 2.76
CA ALA A 20 -20.60 -4.40 2.54
C ALA A 20 -21.53 -4.54 3.76
N ASN A 21 -22.56 -3.69 3.82
CA ASN A 21 -23.51 -3.69 4.93
C ASN A 21 -24.34 -4.99 5.03
N ASP A 22 -24.49 -5.72 3.92
CA ASP A 22 -25.15 -7.03 3.83
C ASP A 22 -24.25 -8.20 4.24
N GLY A 23 -22.99 -7.93 4.61
CA GLY A 23 -22.02 -8.92 5.05
C GLY A 23 -21.24 -9.60 3.92
N HIS A 24 -21.50 -9.28 2.65
CA HIS A 24 -20.67 -9.75 1.54
C HIS A 24 -19.32 -9.01 1.51
N ILE A 25 -18.31 -9.65 0.93
CA ILE A 25 -17.00 -9.02 0.74
C ILE A 25 -17.12 -8.03 -0.41
N GLU A 26 -16.95 -6.75 -0.08
CA GLU A 26 -16.95 -5.67 -1.05
C GLU A 26 -15.56 -5.48 -1.66
N SER A 27 -14.51 -5.64 -0.85
CA SER A 27 -13.13 -5.55 -1.31
C SER A 27 -12.18 -6.42 -0.50
N ARG A 28 -11.16 -6.93 -1.17
CA ARG A 28 -10.04 -7.65 -0.56
C ARG A 28 -8.73 -7.14 -1.12
N ARG A 29 -7.87 -6.59 -0.25
CA ARG A 29 -6.55 -6.09 -0.62
C ARG A 29 -5.48 -6.81 0.17
N THR A 30 -4.46 -7.30 -0.53
CA THR A 30 -3.28 -7.92 0.08
C THR A 30 -2.11 -6.95 0.02
N PHE A 31 -1.56 -6.63 1.18
CA PHE A 31 -0.34 -5.85 1.34
C PHE A 31 0.81 -6.81 1.58
N LYS A 32 1.70 -6.97 0.59
CA LYS A 32 2.91 -7.77 0.76
C LYS A 32 3.91 -7.00 1.61
N ARG A 33 4.56 -7.70 2.54
CA ARG A 33 5.70 -7.17 3.27
C ARG A 33 6.90 -7.18 2.33
N LEU A 34 7.46 -6.00 2.09
CA LEU A 34 8.70 -5.86 1.34
C LEU A 34 9.89 -6.29 2.20
N THR A 35 10.91 -6.82 1.55
CA THR A 35 12.24 -7.04 2.12
C THR A 35 12.97 -5.71 2.31
N SER A 36 14.01 -5.70 3.15
CA SER A 36 14.83 -4.51 3.38
C SER A 36 15.44 -3.98 2.07
N GLU A 37 15.86 -4.85 1.17
CA GLU A 37 16.45 -4.51 -0.12
C GLU A 37 15.42 -3.88 -1.07
N GLU A 38 14.22 -4.44 -1.15
CA GLU A 38 13.12 -3.85 -1.94
C GLU A 38 12.71 -2.47 -1.41
N VAL A 39 12.68 -2.30 -0.08
CA VAL A 39 12.40 -0.99 0.54
C VAL A 39 13.47 0.03 0.18
N LYS A 40 14.76 -0.33 0.24
CA LYS A 40 15.86 0.56 -0.17
C LYS A 40 15.73 0.98 -1.64
N GLY A 41 15.44 0.04 -2.53
CA GLY A 41 15.23 0.33 -3.95
C GLY A 41 14.06 1.27 -4.19
N LEU A 42 12.94 1.04 -3.49
CA LEU A 42 11.74 1.88 -3.60
C LEU A 42 12.02 3.32 -3.12
N ILE A 43 12.66 3.48 -1.95
CA ILE A 43 13.01 4.81 -1.42
C ILE A 43 13.94 5.54 -2.38
N SER A 44 14.98 4.87 -2.88
CA SER A 44 15.92 5.47 -3.84
C SER A 44 15.23 5.93 -5.12
N GLY A 45 14.25 5.16 -5.62
CA GLY A 45 13.44 5.55 -6.77
C GLY A 45 12.62 6.81 -6.50
N TYR A 46 11.91 6.85 -5.36
CA TYR A 46 11.13 8.03 -4.96
C TYR A 46 11.99 9.28 -4.77
N GLU A 47 13.17 9.16 -4.17
CA GLU A 47 14.09 10.29 -4.02
C GLU A 47 14.57 10.82 -5.37
N TRP A 48 14.81 9.91 -6.33
CA TRP A 48 15.20 10.29 -7.69
C TRP A 48 14.05 10.98 -8.43
N ASP A 49 12.86 10.39 -8.42
CA ASP A 49 11.66 10.97 -9.03
C ASP A 49 11.33 12.35 -8.43
N TYR A 50 11.46 12.49 -7.11
CA TYR A 50 11.24 13.76 -6.43
C TYR A 50 12.25 14.83 -6.86
N LYS A 51 13.55 14.49 -6.91
CA LYS A 51 14.59 15.41 -7.40
C LYS A 51 14.36 15.79 -8.86
N TYR A 52 14.05 14.80 -9.71
CA TYR A 52 13.76 15.03 -11.12
C TYR A 52 12.57 15.98 -11.28
N ALA A 53 11.47 15.74 -10.57
CA ALA A 53 10.31 16.62 -10.58
C ALA A 53 10.71 18.04 -10.13
N LEU A 54 11.42 18.19 -9.01
CA LEU A 54 11.86 19.50 -8.51
C LEU A 54 12.72 20.26 -9.52
N ASP A 55 13.65 19.58 -10.20
CA ASP A 55 14.54 20.18 -11.19
C ASP A 55 13.80 20.62 -12.47
N HIS A 56 12.72 19.92 -12.84
CA HIS A 56 11.92 20.17 -14.04
C HIS A 56 10.64 20.96 -13.77
N HIS A 57 10.30 21.25 -12.51
CA HIS A 57 9.23 22.16 -12.11
C HIS A 57 9.74 23.62 -12.01
N LYS A 58 10.69 23.99 -12.86
CA LYS A 58 11.15 25.37 -13.01
C LYS A 58 10.26 26.04 -14.06
N ASP A 59 9.37 26.91 -13.57
CA ASP A 59 8.76 27.98 -14.36
C ASP A 59 9.84 28.94 -14.91
#